data_AF-A0A1Q8S2B1-F1
#
_entry.id   AF-A0A1Q8S2B1-F1
#
_cell.length_a   1.000
_cell.length_b   1.000
_cell.length_c   1.000
_cell.angle_alpha   90.00
_cell.angle_beta   90.00
_cell.angle_gamma   90.00
#
_symmetry.space_group_name_H-M   'P 1'
#
loop_
_entity.id
_entity.type
_entity.pdbx_description
1 polymer ?
#
loop_
_entity_poly.entity_id
_entity_poly.type
_entity_poly.pdbx_seq_one_letter_code
_entity_poly.pdbx_strand_id
1 'polypeptide(L)'
;MASVGAPPTPELLKAVRNERNKPAVFRSLVVIRLLNAWWVLTFFQPDEYFQSLEPAWRMAFGDGAGAWITWEWKNQLRSSLHPALFAAVYTIADVIARRLPFTAKSWLLLAAPKATQAIFAAAGDWYTWQLAVKFYGVDSSASWFALFMSMFSPFQWYCSTRTFSNSLEATLTIMALYYWPWELLGDKLTEKENPKPAKSILHLPGTLKSLRMSLILAAIAVLLRPTNILIWATVAAATLSRPLVSSTSVVTMQTVFILFREALVCGALALSASLVSDRLYFGEWAFPPYKFLYFNLSQSLAIFYGRNDWHYYLSQGLPLLSITYLPFVLVSLYSPPSTPSEALTRGVRTLAWTVHVTILTLSLVSHKEVRFIYPLLPTLHILAAPSAAAFLTTPAPAPTPKSPIPKPRLRHKRLLTCALALHALLSFFLTLLHQPAPLTVLSFLRNSYSRLHPDGHSDELFALFLTPCHSTPWRSHLIHPALRARALTCEPPLHTSPNTPERLTYRDEADRFYDDPVLFMTTELWPATNAAAAAGAETKAEIPRYIVGFEGIEPVLLDFFTKDPGSSFGVRPTRVWQGWNGFFNEDSRRRGKLVVWDTGLYTTSS
;
A
#
# COMPACT_ATOMS: atom_id res chain seq x y z
N MET A 1 -53.04 2.48 32.80
CA MET A 1 -52.92 1.47 31.73
C MET A 1 -52.39 2.16 30.48
N ALA A 2 -51.07 2.12 30.26
CA ALA A 2 -50.43 2.68 29.09
C ALA A 2 -50.33 1.61 27.99
N SER A 3 -50.68 1.97 26.76
CA SER A 3 -50.69 1.12 25.58
C SER A 3 -49.34 0.44 25.35
N VAL A 4 -49.31 -0.88 25.62
CA VAL A 4 -48.33 -1.81 25.07
C VAL A 4 -48.82 -2.17 23.68
N GLY A 5 -48.10 -1.78 22.61
CA GLY A 5 -48.38 -2.35 21.29
C GLY A 5 -48.22 -1.49 20.03
N ALA A 6 -47.48 -0.38 20.03
CA ALA A 6 -47.05 0.19 18.74
C ALA A 6 -45.88 -0.64 18.18
N PRO A 7 -46.00 -1.24 16.97
CA PRO A 7 -44.89 -1.93 16.36
C PRO A 7 -43.72 -0.94 16.14
N PRO A 8 -42.47 -1.36 16.38
CA PRO A 8 -41.31 -0.47 16.22
C PRO A 8 -41.25 0.08 14.80
N THR A 9 -40.92 1.37 14.67
CA THR A 9 -40.82 2.03 13.36
C THR A 9 -39.79 1.29 12.48
N PRO A 10 -40.01 1.19 11.15
CA PRO A 10 -39.09 0.51 10.24
C PRO A 10 -37.65 1.03 10.33
N GLU A 11 -37.45 2.30 10.68
CA GLU A 11 -36.13 2.91 10.89
C GLU A 11 -35.41 2.36 12.12
N LEU A 12 -36.12 2.24 13.25
CA LEU A 12 -35.56 1.65 14.47
C LEU A 12 -35.20 0.18 14.26
N LEU A 13 -36.06 -0.58 13.55
CA LEU A 13 -35.79 -1.97 13.19
C LEU A 13 -34.54 -2.12 12.34
N LYS A 14 -34.34 -1.25 11.34
CA LYS A 14 -33.12 -1.21 10.50
C LYS A 14 -31.88 -0.86 11.32
N ALA A 15 -31.99 0.14 12.20
CA ALA A 15 -30.89 0.54 13.10
C ALA A 15 -30.43 -0.62 13.99
N VAL A 16 -31.37 -1.27 14.69
CA VAL A 16 -31.09 -2.42 15.57
C VAL A 16 -30.50 -3.59 14.78
N ARG A 17 -31.04 -3.90 13.60
CA ARG A 17 -30.52 -4.96 12.74
C ARG A 17 -29.09 -4.68 12.29
N ASN A 18 -28.80 -3.44 11.90
CA ASN A 18 -27.47 -3.05 11.47
C ASN A 18 -26.47 -3.16 12.61
N GLU A 19 -26.76 -2.61 13.79
CA GLU A 19 -25.88 -2.74 14.96
C GLU A 19 -25.61 -4.22 15.31
N ARG A 20 -26.62 -5.08 15.22
CA ARG A 20 -26.47 -6.52 15.43
C ARG A 20 -25.58 -7.20 14.37
N ASN A 21 -25.70 -6.79 13.11
CA ASN A 21 -24.98 -7.40 12.00
C ASN A 21 -23.53 -6.90 11.88
N LYS A 22 -23.22 -5.76 12.48
CA LYS A 22 -21.92 -5.13 12.32
C LYS A 22 -20.73 -6.06 12.66
N PRO A 23 -20.69 -6.71 13.84
CA PRO A 23 -19.60 -7.63 14.17
C PRO A 23 -19.50 -8.83 13.24
N ALA A 24 -20.63 -9.31 12.70
CA ALA A 24 -20.63 -10.42 11.75
C ALA A 24 -20.01 -10.00 10.41
N VAL A 25 -20.40 -8.84 9.87
CA VAL A 25 -19.84 -8.31 8.62
C VAL A 25 -18.34 -8.06 8.76
N PHE A 26 -17.88 -7.45 9.86
CA PHE A 26 -16.44 -7.23 10.06
C PHE A 26 -15.65 -8.55 10.11
N ARG A 27 -16.15 -9.56 10.83
CA ARG A 27 -15.52 -10.89 10.87
C ARG A 27 -15.44 -11.52 9.48
N SER A 28 -16.50 -11.42 8.67
CA SER A 28 -16.49 -11.91 7.29
C SER A 28 -15.45 -11.18 6.43
N LEU A 29 -15.31 -9.86 6.57
CA LEU A 29 -14.28 -9.09 5.87
C LEU A 29 -12.87 -9.52 6.25
N VAL A 30 -12.61 -9.74 7.55
CA VAL A 30 -11.31 -10.26 8.01
C VAL A 30 -11.01 -11.62 7.38
N VAL A 31 -11.95 -12.56 7.39
CA VAL A 31 -11.75 -13.88 6.75
C VAL A 31 -11.48 -13.73 5.25
N ILE A 32 -12.27 -12.92 4.54
CA ILE A 32 -12.09 -12.68 3.10
C ILE A 32 -10.72 -12.08 2.81
N ARG A 33 -10.28 -11.08 3.60
CA ARG A 33 -8.99 -10.42 3.40
C ARG A 33 -7.80 -11.30 3.79
N LEU A 34 -7.96 -12.21 4.76
CA LEU A 34 -6.95 -13.22 5.07
C LEU A 34 -6.77 -14.22 3.92
N LEU A 35 -7.88 -14.71 3.36
CA LEU A 35 -7.84 -15.58 2.17
C LEU A 35 -7.24 -14.85 0.96
N ASN A 36 -7.62 -13.59 0.75
CA ASN A 36 -7.04 -12.73 -0.28
C ASN A 36 -5.51 -12.60 -0.11
N ALA A 37 -5.03 -12.19 1.08
CA ALA A 37 -3.61 -12.01 1.34
C ALA A 37 -2.80 -13.31 1.15
N TRP A 38 -3.42 -14.45 1.42
CA TRP A 38 -2.81 -15.76 1.20
C TRP A 38 -2.68 -16.12 -0.28
N TRP A 39 -3.66 -15.71 -1.10
CA TRP A 39 -3.69 -16.00 -2.54
C TRP A 39 -2.96 -14.97 -3.41
N VAL A 40 -2.61 -13.80 -2.90
CA VAL A 40 -1.71 -12.88 -3.61
C VAL A 40 -0.31 -13.50 -3.64
N LEU A 41 -0.01 -14.17 -4.76
CA LEU A 41 1.21 -14.96 -5.01
C LEU A 41 2.14 -14.31 -6.05
N THR A 42 1.88 -13.05 -6.37
CA THR A 42 2.58 -12.30 -7.41
C THR A 42 3.35 -11.12 -6.84
N PHE A 43 4.44 -10.75 -7.51
CA PHE A 43 5.16 -9.52 -7.23
C PHE A 43 4.47 -8.33 -7.89
N PHE A 44 4.46 -7.18 -7.22
CA PHE A 44 3.97 -5.93 -7.82
C PHE A 44 5.05 -4.85 -7.86
N GLN A 45 5.48 -4.36 -6.71
CA GLN A 45 6.45 -3.28 -6.63
C GLN A 45 7.40 -3.45 -5.45
N PRO A 46 8.65 -2.96 -5.59
CA PRO A 46 9.70 -3.17 -4.60
C PRO A 46 9.40 -2.49 -3.26
N ASP A 47 8.65 -1.39 -3.26
CA ASP A 47 8.20 -0.69 -2.05
C ASP A 47 7.50 -1.61 -1.03
N GLU A 48 6.87 -2.69 -1.50
CA GLU A 48 6.22 -3.70 -0.65
C GLU A 48 7.20 -4.38 0.31
N TYR A 49 8.49 -4.40 -0.04
CA TYR A 49 9.54 -5.08 0.73
C TYR A 49 10.59 -4.08 1.22
N PHE A 50 11.17 -3.29 0.33
CA PHE A 50 12.32 -2.44 0.65
C PHE A 50 11.97 -1.15 1.41
N GLN A 51 10.68 -0.75 1.43
CA GLN A 51 10.18 0.38 2.22
C GLN A 51 9.33 -0.06 3.42
N SER A 52 9.25 -1.36 3.69
CA SER A 52 8.50 -1.89 4.84
C SER A 52 9.19 -3.10 5.47
N LEU A 53 9.18 -4.26 4.81
CA LEU A 53 9.60 -5.53 5.40
C LEU A 53 11.11 -5.66 5.64
N GLU A 54 11.96 -5.17 4.74
CA GLU A 54 13.43 -5.23 4.92
C GLU A 54 13.90 -4.33 6.09
N PRO A 55 13.50 -3.05 6.17
CA PRO A 55 13.70 -2.22 7.36
C PRO A 55 13.16 -2.85 8.64
N ALA A 56 11.94 -3.41 8.58
CA ALA A 56 11.31 -4.07 9.72
C ALA A 56 12.07 -5.32 10.18
N TRP A 57 12.61 -6.09 9.24
CA TRP A 57 13.44 -7.24 9.52
C TRP A 57 14.70 -6.84 10.29
N ARG A 58 15.39 -5.78 9.84
CA ARG A 58 16.55 -5.24 10.54
C ARG A 58 16.22 -4.75 11.94
N MET A 59 15.08 -4.08 12.12
CA MET A 59 14.62 -3.65 13.45
C MET A 59 14.36 -4.83 14.39
N ALA A 60 13.79 -5.93 13.87
CA ALA A 60 13.43 -7.10 14.67
C ALA A 60 14.63 -8.00 15.00
N PHE A 61 15.61 -8.10 14.08
CA PHE A 61 16.68 -9.11 14.16
C PHE A 61 18.10 -8.53 14.19
N GLY A 62 18.27 -7.22 14.05
CA GLY A 62 19.57 -6.52 14.09
C GLY A 62 20.25 -6.36 12.73
N ASP A 63 21.34 -5.58 12.70
CA ASP A 63 22.07 -5.23 11.46
C ASP A 63 22.73 -6.44 10.78
N GLY A 64 23.17 -7.44 11.56
CA GLY A 64 23.76 -8.68 11.04
C GLY A 64 22.75 -9.68 10.46
N ALA A 65 21.44 -9.39 10.50
CA ALA A 65 20.41 -10.31 10.02
C ALA A 65 20.30 -10.37 8.49
N GLY A 66 21.08 -9.55 7.77
CA GLY A 66 21.23 -9.60 6.31
C GLY A 66 20.08 -8.98 5.53
N ALA A 67 19.32 -8.05 6.14
CA ALA A 67 18.28 -7.27 5.45
C ALA A 67 18.88 -6.30 4.43
N TRP A 68 18.18 -6.08 3.32
CA TRP A 68 18.63 -5.12 2.30
C TRP A 68 18.09 -3.73 2.58
N ILE A 69 18.97 -2.82 3.00
CA ILE A 69 18.60 -1.44 3.33
C ILE A 69 18.99 -0.51 2.19
N THR A 70 17.99 0.06 1.53
CA THR A 70 18.18 0.96 0.39
C THR A 70 18.76 2.32 0.82
N TRP A 71 19.31 3.02 -0.17
CA TRP A 71 19.88 4.36 -0.01
C TRP A 71 18.91 5.36 0.64
N GLU A 72 17.60 5.20 0.48
CA GLU A 72 16.58 6.09 1.04
C GLU A 72 16.61 6.09 2.57
N TRP A 73 16.86 4.92 3.17
CA TRP A 73 17.00 4.78 4.62
C TRP A 73 18.34 5.33 5.10
N LYS A 74 19.43 5.08 4.35
CA LYS A 74 20.75 5.67 4.64
C LYS A 74 20.69 7.21 4.69
N ASN A 75 19.84 7.80 3.84
CA ASN A 75 19.63 9.25 3.75
C ASN A 75 18.43 9.77 4.55
N GLN A 76 17.78 8.92 5.37
CA GLN A 76 16.66 9.30 6.24
C GLN A 76 15.48 9.94 5.50
N LEU A 77 15.17 9.44 4.29
CA LEU A 77 14.07 9.95 3.47
C LEU A 77 12.71 9.34 3.81
N ARG A 78 12.68 8.34 4.69
CA ARG A 78 11.48 7.56 5.03
C ARG A 78 11.27 7.51 6.53
N SER A 79 10.02 7.63 6.96
CA SER A 79 9.65 7.40 8.35
C SER A 79 9.72 5.91 8.67
N SER A 80 10.31 5.60 9.82
CA SER A 80 10.38 4.25 10.40
C SER A 80 9.04 3.75 10.94
N LEU A 81 8.02 4.60 11.07
CA LEU A 81 6.75 4.27 11.71
C LEU A 81 6.04 3.07 11.06
N HIS A 82 6.05 2.99 9.73
CA HIS A 82 5.45 1.88 9.00
C HIS A 82 6.26 0.57 9.15
N PRO A 83 7.59 0.54 8.96
CA PRO A 83 8.38 -0.62 9.34
C PRO A 83 8.27 -1.04 10.81
N ALA A 84 8.18 -0.08 11.75
CA ALA A 84 8.12 -0.37 13.18
C ALA A 84 6.91 -1.26 13.53
N LEU A 85 5.78 -1.05 12.86
CA LEU A 85 4.62 -1.94 12.94
C LEU A 85 4.99 -3.38 12.58
N PHE A 86 5.64 -3.60 11.43
CA PHE A 86 6.03 -4.94 11.01
C PHE A 86 7.20 -5.51 11.81
N ALA A 87 8.06 -4.67 12.39
CA ALA A 87 9.12 -5.11 13.29
C ALA A 87 8.54 -5.73 14.56
N ALA A 88 7.50 -5.10 15.12
CA ALA A 88 6.74 -5.67 16.24
C ALA A 88 6.08 -6.99 15.85
N VAL A 89 5.48 -7.08 14.65
CA VAL A 89 4.90 -8.32 14.11
C VAL A 89 5.94 -9.42 13.97
N TYR A 90 7.11 -9.13 13.40
CA TYR A 90 8.21 -10.10 13.28
C TYR A 90 8.72 -10.55 14.65
N THR A 91 8.85 -9.64 15.61
CA THR A 91 9.31 -9.97 16.97
C THR A 91 8.32 -10.92 17.66
N ILE A 92 7.02 -10.63 17.59
CA ILE A 92 5.97 -11.48 18.15
C ILE A 92 5.96 -12.84 17.44
N ALA A 93 6.03 -12.84 16.10
CA ALA A 93 6.09 -14.06 15.31
C ALA A 93 7.29 -14.93 15.66
N ASP A 94 8.48 -14.33 15.86
CA ASP A 94 9.68 -15.07 16.28
C ASP A 94 9.53 -15.67 17.68
N VAL A 95 8.99 -14.91 18.64
CA VAL A 95 8.73 -15.41 20.01
C VAL A 95 7.79 -16.61 19.98
N ILE A 96 6.73 -16.56 19.17
CA ILE A 96 5.80 -17.68 18.98
C ILE A 96 6.51 -18.85 18.28
N ALA A 97 7.28 -18.57 17.23
CA ALA A 97 7.99 -19.58 16.45
C ALA A 97 8.99 -20.39 17.29
N ARG A 98 9.61 -19.80 18.32
CA ARG A 98 10.50 -20.52 19.26
C ARG A 98 9.81 -21.65 20.02
N ARG A 99 8.48 -21.66 20.08
CA ARG A 99 7.67 -22.73 20.70
C ARG A 99 7.17 -23.77 19.70
N LEU A 100 7.45 -23.60 18.42
CA LEU A 100 7.01 -24.45 17.32
C LEU A 100 8.21 -25.21 16.72
N PRO A 101 7.98 -26.28 15.93
CA PRO A 101 9.03 -26.94 15.17
C PRO A 101 9.79 -25.95 14.28
N PHE A 102 11.08 -26.18 14.06
CA PHE A 102 11.95 -25.30 13.27
C PHE A 102 11.37 -24.96 11.88
N THR A 103 10.70 -25.93 11.25
CA THR A 103 10.06 -25.77 9.94
C THR A 103 8.89 -24.77 9.93
N ALA A 104 8.25 -24.53 11.08
CA ALA A 104 7.13 -23.60 11.21
C ALA A 104 7.57 -22.12 11.29
N LYS A 105 8.83 -21.85 11.69
CA LYS A 105 9.35 -20.48 11.84
C LYS A 105 9.30 -19.71 10.52
N SER A 106 9.84 -20.30 9.45
CA SER A 106 9.89 -19.66 8.13
C SER A 106 8.49 -19.32 7.61
N TRP A 107 7.54 -20.23 7.79
CA TRP A 107 6.15 -20.01 7.40
C TRP A 107 5.51 -18.87 8.18
N LEU A 108 5.69 -18.85 9.51
CA LEU A 108 5.10 -17.84 10.37
C LEU A 108 5.63 -16.43 10.06
N LEU A 109 6.95 -16.29 9.82
CA LEU A 109 7.56 -15.01 9.47
C LEU A 109 7.06 -14.48 8.11
N LEU A 110 6.72 -15.35 7.16
CA LEU A 110 6.11 -14.92 5.89
C LEU A 110 4.62 -14.58 6.04
N ALA A 111 3.90 -15.32 6.86
CA ALA A 111 2.45 -15.20 7.01
C ALA A 111 2.04 -14.01 7.90
N ALA A 112 2.80 -13.71 8.95
CA ALA A 112 2.41 -12.72 9.95
C ALA A 112 2.26 -11.28 9.41
N PRO A 113 3.17 -10.74 8.57
CA PRO A 113 2.98 -9.43 7.95
C PRO A 113 1.74 -9.39 7.04
N LYS A 114 1.53 -10.46 6.23
CA LYS A 114 0.35 -10.59 5.35
C LYS A 114 -0.95 -10.60 6.15
N ALA A 115 -1.00 -11.35 7.26
CA ALA A 115 -2.17 -11.41 8.13
C ALA A 115 -2.47 -10.05 8.79
N THR A 116 -1.43 -9.35 9.24
CA THR A 116 -1.57 -7.99 9.81
C THR A 116 -2.15 -7.04 8.78
N GLN A 117 -1.62 -7.06 7.56
CA GLN A 117 -2.10 -6.20 6.48
C GLN A 117 -3.53 -6.55 6.05
N ALA A 118 -3.92 -7.83 6.09
CA ALA A 118 -5.30 -8.26 5.84
C ALA A 118 -6.30 -7.68 6.85
N ILE A 119 -5.89 -7.52 8.13
CA ILE A 119 -6.73 -6.88 9.15
C ILE A 119 -6.93 -5.41 8.83
N PHE A 120 -5.88 -4.69 8.42
CA PHE A 120 -6.01 -3.31 7.96
C PHE A 120 -6.88 -3.20 6.70
N ALA A 121 -6.71 -4.08 5.72
CA ALA A 121 -7.56 -4.12 4.54
C ALA A 121 -9.05 -4.31 4.89
N ALA A 122 -9.36 -5.23 5.82
CA ALA A 122 -10.72 -5.45 6.30
C ALA A 122 -11.26 -4.24 7.06
N ALA A 123 -10.42 -3.55 7.84
CA ALA A 123 -10.77 -2.28 8.46
C ALA A 123 -11.05 -1.20 7.41
N GLY A 124 -10.26 -1.11 6.34
CA GLY A 124 -10.48 -0.17 5.24
C GLY A 124 -11.86 -0.36 4.60
N ASP A 125 -12.23 -1.60 4.24
CA ASP A 125 -13.56 -1.92 3.71
C ASP A 125 -14.67 -1.60 4.70
N TRP A 126 -14.44 -1.95 5.98
CA TRP A 126 -15.36 -1.71 7.06
C TRP A 126 -15.68 -0.23 7.23
N TYR A 127 -14.66 0.62 7.35
CA TYR A 127 -14.83 2.05 7.54
C TYR A 127 -15.33 2.75 6.27
N THR A 128 -15.04 2.21 5.08
CA THR A 128 -15.69 2.63 3.83
C THR A 128 -17.20 2.43 3.93
N TRP A 129 -17.64 1.25 4.37
CA TRP A 129 -19.05 0.97 4.60
C TRP A 129 -19.66 1.83 5.70
N GLN A 130 -19.00 1.96 6.85
CA GLN A 130 -19.52 2.74 7.98
C GLN A 130 -19.64 4.23 7.66
N LEU A 131 -18.70 4.81 6.90
CA LEU A 131 -18.81 6.18 6.43
C LEU A 131 -19.97 6.33 5.43
N ALA A 132 -20.16 5.36 4.53
CA ALA A 132 -21.33 5.33 3.63
C ALA A 132 -22.66 5.20 4.39
N VAL A 133 -22.70 4.45 5.50
CA VAL A 133 -23.86 4.39 6.41
C VAL A 133 -24.10 5.75 7.07
N LYS A 134 -23.04 6.46 7.46
CA LYS A 134 -23.15 7.81 8.05
C LYS A 134 -23.78 8.81 7.07
N PHE A 135 -23.41 8.76 5.78
CA PHE A 135 -23.96 9.68 4.77
C PHE A 135 -25.34 9.28 4.24
N TYR A 136 -25.55 7.99 3.92
CA TYR A 136 -26.74 7.54 3.19
C TYR A 136 -27.76 6.80 4.05
N GLY A 137 -27.47 6.61 5.34
CA GLY A 137 -28.36 5.98 6.29
C GLY A 137 -28.22 4.47 6.37
N VAL A 138 -28.74 3.93 7.48
CA VAL A 138 -28.67 2.51 7.80
C VAL A 138 -29.51 1.68 6.83
N ASP A 139 -28.97 0.54 6.38
CA ASP A 139 -29.63 -0.38 5.46
C ASP A 139 -30.06 0.25 4.13
N SER A 140 -29.44 1.37 3.74
CA SER A 140 -29.64 1.97 2.43
C SER A 140 -28.94 1.13 1.35
N SER A 141 -29.49 1.10 0.14
CA SER A 141 -28.83 0.45 -1.00
C SER A 141 -27.46 1.07 -1.25
N ALA A 142 -27.33 2.40 -1.17
CA ALA A 142 -26.07 3.11 -1.39
C ALA A 142 -24.98 2.66 -0.41
N SER A 143 -25.27 2.54 0.89
CA SER A 143 -24.27 2.09 1.87
C SER A 143 -23.79 0.67 1.56
N TRP A 144 -24.69 -0.25 1.24
CA TRP A 144 -24.32 -1.62 0.84
C TRP A 144 -23.55 -1.67 -0.49
N PHE A 145 -23.88 -0.81 -1.44
CA PHE A 145 -23.14 -0.69 -2.70
C PHE A 145 -21.72 -0.16 -2.49
N ALA A 146 -21.49 0.75 -1.55
CA ALA A 146 -20.13 1.20 -1.22
C ALA A 146 -19.26 0.04 -0.70
N LEU A 147 -19.82 -0.82 0.17
CA LEU A 147 -19.13 -2.03 0.63
C LEU A 147 -18.89 -3.02 -0.52
N PHE A 148 -19.92 -3.29 -1.34
CA PHE A 148 -19.83 -4.16 -2.49
C PHE A 148 -18.73 -3.70 -3.47
N MET A 149 -18.69 -2.42 -3.79
CA MET A 149 -17.66 -1.84 -4.66
C MET A 149 -16.26 -1.96 -4.05
N SER A 150 -16.11 -1.74 -2.73
CA SER A 150 -14.82 -1.95 -2.05
C SER A 150 -14.35 -3.40 -2.10
N MET A 151 -15.26 -4.35 -1.84
CA MET A 151 -14.93 -5.78 -1.83
C MET A 151 -14.56 -6.32 -3.22
N PHE A 152 -15.30 -5.89 -4.25
CA PHE A 152 -15.17 -6.38 -5.63
C PHE A 152 -14.35 -5.44 -6.54
N SER A 153 -13.70 -4.42 -5.99
CA SER A 153 -12.73 -3.60 -6.75
C SER A 153 -11.43 -4.39 -6.96
N PRO A 154 -10.99 -4.62 -8.21
CA PRO A 154 -9.74 -5.33 -8.49
C PRO A 154 -8.52 -4.62 -7.91
N PHE A 155 -8.50 -3.28 -7.93
CA PHE A 155 -7.39 -2.51 -7.36
C PHE A 155 -7.33 -2.66 -5.84
N GLN A 156 -8.48 -2.59 -5.16
CA GLN A 156 -8.57 -2.83 -3.71
C GLN A 156 -8.20 -4.28 -3.37
N TRP A 157 -8.68 -5.25 -4.15
CA TRP A 157 -8.34 -6.68 -4.01
C TRP A 157 -6.84 -6.93 -4.13
N TYR A 158 -6.18 -6.26 -5.06
CA TYR A 158 -4.77 -6.47 -5.36
C TYR A 158 -3.80 -5.73 -4.44
N CYS A 159 -4.14 -4.52 -4.00
CA CYS A 159 -3.21 -3.65 -3.25
C CYS A 159 -3.42 -3.67 -1.74
N SER A 160 -4.66 -3.83 -1.24
CA SER A 160 -4.97 -3.57 0.18
C SER A 160 -4.24 -4.49 1.16
N THR A 161 -3.98 -5.74 0.74
CA THR A 161 -3.33 -6.79 1.54
C THR A 161 -1.82 -6.85 1.37
N ARG A 162 -1.26 -6.05 0.46
CA ARG A 162 0.19 -5.87 0.29
C ARG A 162 0.71 -4.85 1.28
N THR A 163 1.94 -5.05 1.75
CA THR A 163 2.59 -4.25 2.81
C THR A 163 3.11 -2.91 2.32
N PHE A 164 2.28 -2.18 1.57
CA PHE A 164 2.52 -0.80 1.17
C PHE A 164 2.10 0.18 2.24
N SER A 165 2.91 1.22 2.44
CA SER A 165 2.51 2.36 3.26
C SER A 165 1.28 3.07 2.70
N ASN A 166 1.07 3.06 1.37
CA ASN A 166 -0.14 3.61 0.74
C ASN A 166 -1.41 2.81 1.10
N SER A 167 -1.31 1.50 1.31
CA SER A 167 -2.46 0.67 1.72
C SER A 167 -2.85 0.96 3.17
N LEU A 168 -1.87 1.14 4.05
CA LEU A 168 -2.11 1.60 5.42
C LEU A 168 -2.64 3.04 5.43
N GLU A 169 -2.04 3.95 4.67
CA GLU A 169 -2.48 5.34 4.48
C GLU A 169 -3.95 5.40 4.05
N ALA A 170 -4.35 4.65 3.03
CA ALA A 170 -5.74 4.61 2.56
C ALA A 170 -6.71 4.15 3.66
N THR A 171 -6.32 3.13 4.42
CA THR A 171 -7.10 2.60 5.55
C THR A 171 -7.23 3.64 6.66
N LEU A 172 -6.13 4.26 7.08
CA LEU A 172 -6.13 5.28 8.13
C LEU A 172 -6.92 6.54 7.70
N THR A 173 -6.83 6.90 6.42
CA THR A 173 -7.58 8.03 5.84
C THR A 173 -9.08 7.80 5.94
N ILE A 174 -9.58 6.63 5.51
CA ILE A 174 -11.02 6.36 5.58
C ILE A 174 -11.52 6.21 7.03
N MET A 175 -10.71 5.63 7.92
CA MET A 175 -11.00 5.59 9.35
C MET A 175 -11.12 7.01 9.93
N ALA A 176 -10.17 7.88 9.60
CA ALA A 176 -10.16 9.25 10.08
C ALA A 176 -11.35 10.05 9.54
N LEU A 177 -11.70 9.90 8.25
CA LEU A 177 -12.90 10.52 7.65
C LEU A 177 -14.19 10.00 8.29
N TYR A 178 -14.27 8.74 8.70
CA TYR A 178 -15.40 8.20 9.46
C TYR A 178 -15.58 8.91 10.81
N TYR A 179 -14.49 9.08 11.55
CA TYR A 179 -14.50 9.74 12.85
C TYR A 179 -14.64 11.27 12.79
N TRP A 180 -14.48 11.88 11.61
CA TRP A 180 -14.68 13.32 11.45
C TRP A 180 -16.14 13.71 11.77
N PRO A 181 -16.35 14.77 12.57
CA PRO A 181 -17.69 15.27 12.89
C PRO A 181 -18.26 16.10 11.73
N TRP A 182 -18.83 15.41 10.73
CA TRP A 182 -19.44 16.01 9.53
C TRP A 182 -20.58 16.99 9.85
N GLU A 183 -21.17 16.91 11.04
CA GLU A 183 -22.16 17.84 11.55
C GLU A 183 -21.61 19.28 11.66
N LEU A 184 -20.28 19.47 11.70
CA LEU A 184 -19.64 20.78 11.62
C LEU A 184 -19.94 21.53 10.33
N LEU A 185 -20.32 20.82 9.26
CA LEU A 185 -20.76 21.46 8.01
C LEU A 185 -22.23 21.90 8.08
N GLY A 186 -22.95 21.64 9.17
CA GLY A 186 -24.35 22.00 9.36
C GLY A 186 -24.60 23.50 9.60
N ASP A 187 -25.88 23.82 9.77
CA ASP A 187 -26.36 25.10 10.29
C ASP A 187 -27.08 24.83 11.62
N LYS A 188 -27.17 25.84 12.50
CA LYS A 188 -27.85 25.72 13.79
C LYS A 188 -29.32 25.39 13.56
N LEU A 189 -29.85 24.42 14.32
CA LEU A 189 -31.29 24.22 14.40
C LEU A 189 -31.91 25.46 15.03
N THR A 190 -32.98 25.98 14.44
CA THR A 190 -33.79 27.07 14.99
C THR A 190 -34.45 26.56 16.28
N GLU A 191 -33.84 26.79 17.44
CA GLU A 191 -34.49 26.46 18.72
C GLU A 191 -35.51 27.54 19.12
N LYS A 192 -36.62 27.06 19.71
CA LYS A 192 -37.73 27.84 20.28
C LYS A 192 -37.25 28.90 21.29
N GLU A 193 -38.07 29.95 21.42
CA GLU A 193 -38.05 31.20 22.23
C GLU A 193 -37.19 31.39 23.51
N ASN A 194 -36.25 30.52 23.91
CA ASN A 194 -35.29 30.81 24.99
C ASN A 194 -33.99 30.00 24.87
N PRO A 195 -32.94 30.51 24.19
CA PRO A 195 -31.70 29.76 24.03
C PRO A 195 -30.79 29.90 25.27
N LYS A 196 -30.42 28.77 25.88
CA LYS A 196 -29.20 28.69 26.71
C LYS A 196 -27.99 29.01 25.81
N PRO A 197 -26.87 29.56 26.35
CA PRO A 197 -25.68 29.83 25.53
C PRO A 197 -25.27 28.54 24.81
N ALA A 198 -25.24 28.60 23.48
CA ALA A 198 -25.01 27.43 22.63
C ALA A 198 -23.58 26.91 22.87
N LYS A 199 -23.46 25.84 23.67
CA LYS A 199 -22.20 25.10 23.79
C LYS A 199 -21.83 24.56 22.41
N SER A 200 -20.55 24.66 22.04
CA SER A 200 -20.04 24.07 20.79
C SER A 200 -20.51 22.62 20.63
N ILE A 201 -20.85 22.22 19.40
CA ILE A 201 -21.25 20.84 19.06
C ILE A 201 -20.19 19.80 19.46
N LEU A 202 -18.94 20.23 19.62
CA LEU A 202 -17.84 19.39 20.08
C LEU A 202 -17.93 19.02 21.56
N HIS A 203 -18.75 19.71 22.36
CA HIS A 203 -19.02 19.34 23.76
C HIS A 203 -20.08 18.25 23.89
N LEU A 204 -20.73 17.81 22.80
CA LEU A 204 -21.63 16.67 22.87
C LEU A 204 -20.85 15.41 23.30
N PRO A 205 -21.44 14.54 24.14
CA PRO A 205 -20.80 13.32 24.58
C PRO A 205 -20.28 12.49 23.40
N GLY A 206 -18.99 12.15 23.42
CA GLY A 206 -18.36 11.32 22.39
C GLY A 206 -17.85 12.07 21.14
N THR A 207 -18.38 13.26 20.80
CA THR A 207 -17.96 14.01 19.60
C THR A 207 -16.50 14.44 19.66
N LEU A 208 -16.06 14.97 20.80
CA LEU A 208 -14.64 15.34 20.99
C LEU A 208 -13.70 14.13 20.89
N LYS A 209 -14.12 12.97 21.43
CA LYS A 209 -13.34 11.73 21.32
C LYS A 209 -13.25 11.28 19.86
N SER A 210 -14.35 11.35 19.12
CA SER A 210 -14.37 11.07 17.67
C SER A 210 -13.44 12.01 16.92
N LEU A 211 -13.49 13.32 17.19
CA LEU A 211 -12.59 14.30 16.60
C LEU A 211 -11.12 13.97 16.89
N ARG A 212 -10.76 13.64 18.14
CA ARG A 212 -9.39 13.24 18.50
C ARG A 212 -8.93 12.00 17.74
N MET A 213 -9.78 10.98 17.64
CA MET A 213 -9.49 9.78 16.84
C MET A 213 -9.26 10.13 15.38
N SER A 214 -10.11 10.98 14.80
CA SER A 214 -9.96 11.47 13.43
C SER A 214 -8.61 12.16 13.23
N LEU A 215 -8.26 13.10 14.11
CA LEU A 215 -7.03 13.90 14.02
C LEU A 215 -5.76 13.06 14.22
N ILE A 216 -5.75 12.09 15.15
CA ILE A 216 -4.61 11.19 15.36
C ILE A 216 -4.40 10.31 14.12
N LEU A 217 -5.45 9.70 13.59
CA LEU A 217 -5.38 8.84 12.41
C LEU A 217 -4.97 9.63 11.15
N ALA A 218 -5.50 10.85 11.00
CA ALA A 218 -5.10 11.81 9.97
C ALA A 218 -3.62 12.17 10.07
N ALA A 219 -3.15 12.53 11.26
CA ALA A 219 -1.75 12.90 11.48
C ALA A 219 -0.80 11.74 11.18
N ILE A 220 -1.13 10.52 11.60
CA ILE A 220 -0.35 9.32 11.25
C ILE A 220 -0.35 9.11 9.73
N ALA A 221 -1.49 9.22 9.05
CA ALA A 221 -1.55 9.07 7.59
C ALA A 221 -0.66 10.10 6.87
N VAL A 222 -0.65 11.37 7.31
CA VAL A 222 0.23 12.42 6.80
C VAL A 222 1.71 12.14 7.08
N LEU A 223 2.05 11.62 8.26
CA LEU A 223 3.43 11.25 8.60
C LEU A 223 3.93 10.07 7.74
N LEU A 224 3.06 9.10 7.45
CA LEU A 224 3.39 8.00 6.54
C LEU A 224 3.57 8.50 5.10
N ARG A 225 2.71 9.41 4.65
CA ARG A 225 2.71 9.97 3.30
C ARG A 225 2.29 11.45 3.37
N PRO A 226 3.23 12.41 3.23
CA PRO A 226 2.94 13.83 3.38
C PRO A 226 1.86 14.37 2.42
N THR A 227 1.69 13.75 1.26
CA THR A 227 0.65 14.10 0.28
C THR A 227 -0.77 13.93 0.81
N ASN A 228 -0.99 13.12 1.86
CA ASN A 228 -2.29 12.97 2.51
C ASN A 228 -2.81 14.30 3.08
N ILE A 229 -1.92 15.28 3.32
CA ILE A 229 -2.30 16.61 3.81
C ILE A 229 -3.29 17.30 2.86
N LEU A 230 -3.29 16.98 1.56
CA LEU A 230 -4.23 17.53 0.58
C LEU A 230 -5.69 17.17 0.92
N ILE A 231 -5.91 15.96 1.43
CA ILE A 231 -7.23 15.51 1.86
C ILE A 231 -7.70 16.32 3.07
N TRP A 232 -6.85 16.43 4.09
CA TRP A 232 -7.18 17.12 5.33
C TRP A 232 -7.26 18.64 5.16
N ALA A 233 -6.44 19.22 4.30
CA ALA A 233 -6.52 20.63 3.93
C ALA A 233 -7.89 20.95 3.31
N THR A 234 -8.41 20.06 2.45
CA THR A 234 -9.73 20.24 1.82
C THR A 234 -10.86 20.13 2.84
N VAL A 235 -10.82 19.13 3.73
CA VAL A 235 -11.82 18.95 4.81
C VAL A 235 -11.79 20.13 5.81
N ALA A 236 -10.61 20.57 6.20
CA ALA A 236 -10.41 21.71 7.09
C ALA A 236 -10.90 23.01 6.44
N ALA A 237 -10.52 23.27 5.19
CA ALA A 237 -10.97 24.46 4.45
C ALA A 237 -12.50 24.50 4.30
N ALA A 238 -13.12 23.36 3.95
CA ALA A 238 -14.58 23.27 3.87
C ALA A 238 -15.27 23.54 5.22
N THR A 239 -14.65 23.14 6.33
CA THR A 239 -15.20 23.34 7.68
C THR A 239 -14.99 24.78 8.18
N LEU A 240 -13.78 25.31 8.05
CA LEU A 240 -13.40 26.63 8.55
C LEU A 240 -13.99 27.78 7.74
N SER A 241 -14.33 27.55 6.47
CA SER A 241 -15.02 28.55 5.64
C SER A 241 -16.52 28.66 5.94
N ARG A 242 -17.12 27.73 6.71
CA ARG A 242 -18.57 27.74 6.98
C ARG A 242 -19.09 29.05 7.60
N PRO A 243 -18.43 29.66 8.60
CA PRO A 243 -18.88 30.94 9.15
C PRO A 243 -18.83 32.09 8.13
N LEU A 244 -17.98 31.99 7.10
CA LEU A 244 -17.86 33.00 6.05
C LEU A 244 -18.99 32.88 5.02
N VAL A 245 -19.52 31.67 4.82
CA VAL A 245 -20.54 31.36 3.81
C VAL A 245 -21.96 31.37 4.40
N SER A 246 -22.12 31.05 5.68
CA SER A 246 -23.43 30.96 6.36
C SER A 246 -23.37 31.61 7.75
N SER A 247 -24.18 32.65 7.96
CA SER A 247 -24.33 33.32 9.25
C SER A 247 -24.97 32.42 10.32
N THR A 248 -25.66 31.35 9.91
CA THR A 248 -26.30 30.37 10.79
C THR A 248 -25.43 29.13 11.02
N SER A 249 -24.16 29.14 10.62
CA SER A 249 -23.25 28.01 10.82
C SER A 249 -23.15 27.55 12.28
N VAL A 250 -23.01 26.23 12.48
CA VAL A 250 -22.69 25.64 13.80
C VAL A 250 -21.26 25.91 14.25
N VAL A 251 -20.38 26.30 13.33
CA VAL A 251 -18.98 26.62 13.62
C VAL A 251 -18.91 28.01 14.23
N THR A 252 -18.54 28.08 15.50
CA THR A 252 -18.29 29.33 16.23
C THR A 252 -16.79 29.53 16.44
N MET A 253 -16.36 30.72 16.86
CA MET A 253 -14.95 30.94 17.24
C MET A 253 -14.46 29.99 18.34
N GLN A 254 -15.35 29.62 19.27
CA GLN A 254 -15.05 28.58 20.27
C GLN A 254 -14.80 27.21 19.61
N THR A 255 -15.62 26.83 18.62
CA THR A 255 -15.40 25.59 17.85
C THR A 255 -14.06 25.64 17.11
N VAL A 256 -13.72 26.76 16.46
CA VAL A 256 -12.43 26.94 15.77
C VAL A 256 -11.26 26.81 16.74
N PHE A 257 -11.34 27.42 17.93
CA PHE A 257 -10.31 27.28 18.96
C PHE A 257 -10.14 25.83 19.43
N ILE A 258 -11.25 25.11 19.64
CA ILE A 258 -11.19 23.68 20.00
C ILE A 258 -10.55 22.87 18.87
N LEU A 259 -10.96 23.08 17.61
CA LEU A 259 -10.37 22.39 16.45
C LEU A 259 -8.86 22.61 16.38
N PHE A 260 -8.41 23.86 16.52
CA PHE A 260 -6.98 24.20 16.51
C PHE A 260 -6.23 23.55 17.68
N ARG A 261 -6.75 23.68 18.91
CA ARG A 261 -6.15 23.06 20.11
C ARG A 261 -6.01 21.55 19.93
N GLU A 262 -7.07 20.87 19.52
CA GLU A 262 -7.07 19.42 19.36
C GLU A 262 -6.18 18.98 18.20
N ALA A 263 -6.13 19.72 17.10
CA ALA A 263 -5.21 19.46 15.99
C ALA A 263 -3.76 19.58 16.44
N LEU A 264 -3.42 20.62 17.23
CA LEU A 264 -2.08 20.80 17.79
C LEU A 264 -1.71 19.64 18.73
N VAL A 265 -2.59 19.29 19.67
CA VAL A 265 -2.32 18.23 20.65
C VAL A 265 -2.21 16.85 19.98
N CYS A 266 -3.16 16.49 19.11
CA CYS A 266 -3.15 15.21 18.42
C CYS A 266 -1.98 15.11 17.42
N GLY A 267 -1.71 16.20 16.69
CA GLY A 267 -0.60 16.30 15.75
C GLY A 267 0.75 16.21 16.46
N ALA A 268 0.93 16.90 17.58
CA ALA A 268 2.13 16.81 18.40
C ALA A 268 2.34 15.40 18.94
N LEU A 269 1.29 14.74 19.42
CA LEU A 269 1.37 13.35 19.89
C LEU A 269 1.85 12.39 18.79
N ALA A 270 1.23 12.46 17.61
CA ALA A 270 1.61 11.61 16.47
C ALA A 270 3.04 11.92 15.98
N LEU A 271 3.40 13.21 15.92
CA LEU A 271 4.73 13.64 15.52
C LEU A 271 5.80 13.19 16.53
N SER A 272 5.55 13.33 17.84
CA SER A 272 6.45 12.84 18.88
C SER A 272 6.65 11.33 18.77
N ALA A 273 5.58 10.56 18.51
CA ALA A 273 5.70 9.13 18.28
C ALA A 273 6.57 8.80 17.05
N SER A 274 6.40 9.53 15.94
CA SER A 274 7.26 9.37 14.76
C SER A 274 8.71 9.73 15.06
N LEU A 275 8.97 10.88 15.70
CA LEU A 275 10.32 11.33 16.03
C LEU A 275 11.03 10.35 16.96
N VAL A 276 10.33 9.77 17.94
CA VAL A 276 10.88 8.72 18.81
C VAL A 276 11.19 7.47 18.01
N SER A 277 10.25 7.00 17.17
CA SER A 277 10.48 5.85 16.28
C SER A 277 11.70 6.07 15.38
N ASP A 278 11.80 7.24 14.75
CA ASP A 278 12.89 7.60 13.85
C ASP A 278 14.22 7.72 14.61
N ARG A 279 14.22 8.30 15.81
CA ARG A 279 15.41 8.36 16.68
C ARG A 279 15.91 6.98 17.10
N LEU A 280 15.00 6.04 17.37
CA LEU A 280 15.36 4.66 17.71
C LEU A 280 15.91 3.92 16.50
N TYR A 281 15.34 4.14 15.31
CA TYR A 281 15.77 3.47 14.09
C TYR A 281 17.09 4.00 13.53
N PHE A 282 17.27 5.32 13.46
CA PHE A 282 18.44 5.95 12.84
C PHE A 282 19.60 6.17 13.81
N GLY A 283 19.38 6.07 15.12
CA GLY A 283 20.39 6.38 16.13
C GLY A 283 20.61 7.88 16.37
N GLU A 284 19.98 8.75 15.57
CA GLU A 284 20.03 10.21 15.67
C GLU A 284 18.65 10.83 15.40
N TRP A 285 18.46 12.08 15.82
CA TRP A 285 17.19 12.78 15.61
C TRP A 285 17.02 13.10 14.12
N ALA A 286 16.14 12.35 13.47
CA ALA A 286 15.80 12.55 12.07
C ALA A 286 14.37 13.06 11.93
N PHE A 287 14.15 13.93 10.94
CA PHE A 287 12.80 14.34 10.53
C PHE A 287 12.59 14.02 9.03
N PRO A 288 12.24 12.76 8.71
CA PRO A 288 12.15 12.30 7.32
C PRO A 288 11.23 13.10 6.40
N PRO A 289 10.06 13.61 6.83
CA PRO A 289 9.20 14.43 5.97
C PRO A 289 9.92 15.67 5.41
N TYR A 290 10.75 16.33 6.22
CA TYR A 290 11.55 17.46 5.76
C TYR A 290 12.63 17.02 4.78
N LYS A 291 13.38 15.96 5.08
CA LYS A 291 14.42 15.44 4.17
C LYS A 291 13.81 14.99 2.85
N PHE A 292 12.67 14.32 2.87
CA PHE A 292 11.91 13.95 1.68
C PHE A 292 11.53 15.18 0.84
N LEU A 293 10.96 16.21 1.46
CA LEU A 293 10.59 17.45 0.75
C LEU A 293 11.81 18.17 0.18
N TYR A 294 12.84 18.36 1.00
CA TYR A 294 14.10 18.96 0.58
C TYR A 294 14.68 18.22 -0.62
N PHE A 295 14.75 16.88 -0.53
CA PHE A 295 15.32 16.05 -1.57
C PHE A 295 14.49 16.06 -2.87
N ASN A 296 13.16 15.95 -2.79
CA ASN A 296 12.30 15.95 -3.98
C ASN A 296 12.18 17.33 -4.65
N LEU A 297 12.22 18.43 -3.88
CA LEU A 297 12.11 19.78 -4.42
C LEU A 297 13.45 20.35 -4.91
N SER A 298 14.57 20.03 -4.24
CA SER A 298 15.88 20.63 -4.56
C SER A 298 16.77 19.79 -5.47
N GLN A 299 16.64 18.46 -5.47
CA GLN A 299 17.56 17.57 -6.19
C GLN A 299 16.98 16.98 -7.48
N SER A 300 15.68 17.23 -7.78
CA SER A 300 14.97 16.75 -8.98
C SER A 300 15.09 15.24 -9.26
N LEU A 301 15.42 14.42 -8.25
CA LEU A 301 15.67 12.98 -8.43
C LEU A 301 14.40 12.22 -8.83
N ALA A 302 13.20 12.74 -8.55
CA ALA A 302 11.96 12.12 -8.98
C ALA A 302 11.92 11.86 -10.51
N ILE A 303 12.64 12.65 -11.31
CA ILE A 303 12.77 12.46 -12.76
C ILE A 303 13.54 11.16 -13.10
N PHE A 304 14.48 10.75 -12.26
CA PHE A 304 15.24 9.50 -12.43
C PHE A 304 14.33 8.26 -12.42
N TYR A 305 13.20 8.34 -11.72
CA TYR A 305 12.20 7.27 -11.64
C TYR A 305 11.11 7.37 -12.73
N GLY A 306 11.31 8.23 -13.74
CA GLY A 306 10.41 8.40 -14.86
C GLY A 306 9.47 9.60 -14.73
N ARG A 307 8.94 10.06 -15.88
CA ARG A 307 8.06 11.22 -15.99
C ARG A 307 6.74 10.82 -16.65
N ASN A 308 5.64 11.37 -16.14
CA ASN A 308 4.30 11.19 -16.69
C ASN A 308 3.67 12.53 -17.04
N ASP A 309 2.81 12.53 -18.07
CA ASP A 309 2.05 13.72 -18.48
C ASP A 309 1.15 14.25 -17.37
N TRP A 310 0.79 15.53 -17.45
CA TRP A 310 -0.05 16.19 -16.45
C TRP A 310 -1.42 15.52 -16.31
N HIS A 311 -1.98 14.97 -17.39
CA HIS A 311 -3.30 14.33 -17.39
C HIS A 311 -3.29 12.88 -16.89
N TYR A 312 -2.15 12.29 -16.53
CA TYR A 312 -2.02 10.88 -16.14
C TYR A 312 -3.07 10.42 -15.12
N TYR A 313 -3.29 11.18 -14.05
CA TYR A 313 -4.27 10.77 -13.03
C TYR A 313 -5.71 10.81 -13.54
N LEU A 314 -6.01 11.67 -14.50
CA LEU A 314 -7.34 11.81 -15.10
C LEU A 314 -7.57 10.76 -16.20
N SER A 315 -6.58 10.56 -17.08
CA SER A 315 -6.69 9.65 -18.22
C SER A 315 -6.35 8.19 -17.90
N GLN A 316 -5.57 7.92 -16.84
CA GLN A 316 -5.13 6.57 -16.47
C GLN A 316 -5.41 6.25 -15.00
N GLY A 317 -5.10 7.17 -14.07
CA GLY A 317 -5.24 6.92 -12.63
C GLY A 317 -6.68 6.61 -12.19
N LEU A 318 -7.63 7.51 -12.45
CA LEU A 318 -9.05 7.32 -12.12
C LEU A 318 -9.67 6.10 -12.85
N PRO A 319 -9.41 5.89 -14.15
CA PRO A 319 -9.81 4.65 -14.84
C PRO A 319 -9.25 3.38 -14.21
N LEU A 320 -7.98 3.36 -13.79
CA LEU A 320 -7.35 2.18 -13.20
C LEU A 320 -7.88 1.89 -11.78
N LEU A 321 -8.15 2.91 -10.99
CA LEU A 321 -8.77 2.77 -9.66
C LEU A 321 -10.23 2.29 -9.74
N SER A 322 -10.98 2.78 -10.72
CA SER A 322 -12.44 2.60 -10.77
C SER A 322 -12.89 1.47 -11.70
N ILE A 323 -12.15 1.20 -12.77
CA ILE A 323 -12.42 0.16 -13.78
C ILE A 323 -13.89 0.23 -14.25
N THR A 324 -14.73 -0.76 -13.98
CA THR A 324 -16.14 -0.73 -14.44
C THR A 324 -17.02 0.22 -13.63
N TYR A 325 -16.51 0.74 -12.51
CA TYR A 325 -17.18 1.74 -11.69
C TYR A 325 -16.95 3.17 -12.19
N LEU A 326 -16.05 3.38 -13.15
CA LEU A 326 -15.67 4.71 -13.64
C LEU A 326 -16.88 5.58 -14.05
N PRO A 327 -17.90 5.10 -14.79
CA PRO A 327 -19.03 5.94 -15.16
C PRO A 327 -19.79 6.50 -13.94
N PHE A 328 -19.98 5.69 -12.90
CA PHE A 328 -20.66 6.11 -11.68
C PHE A 328 -19.82 7.10 -10.87
N VAL A 329 -18.49 6.90 -10.85
CA VAL A 329 -17.53 7.84 -10.26
C VAL A 329 -17.62 9.20 -10.97
N LEU A 330 -17.56 9.23 -12.29
CA LEU A 330 -17.62 10.48 -13.07
C LEU A 330 -18.94 11.23 -12.86
N VAL A 331 -20.08 10.53 -12.90
CA VAL A 331 -21.39 11.12 -12.63
C VAL A 331 -21.43 11.74 -11.23
N SER A 332 -20.86 11.06 -10.23
CA SER A 332 -20.90 11.52 -8.83
C SER A 332 -19.89 12.62 -8.52
N LEU A 333 -18.79 12.70 -9.27
CA LEU A 333 -17.85 13.84 -9.19
C LEU A 333 -18.45 15.09 -9.83
N TYR A 334 -19.17 14.93 -10.96
CA TYR A 334 -19.86 16.03 -11.62
C TYR A 334 -21.09 16.53 -10.84
N SER A 335 -21.91 15.60 -10.34
CA SER A 335 -23.13 15.90 -9.57
C SER A 335 -23.17 15.05 -8.30
N PRO A 336 -22.53 15.50 -7.20
CA PRO A 336 -22.48 14.77 -5.95
C PRO A 336 -23.88 14.49 -5.39
N PRO A 337 -24.14 13.28 -4.88
CA PRO A 337 -25.46 12.88 -4.42
C PRO A 337 -25.90 13.70 -3.20
N SER A 338 -27.18 14.06 -3.16
CA SER A 338 -27.80 14.67 -2.00
C SER A 338 -28.17 13.62 -0.96
N THR A 339 -28.23 14.06 0.29
CA THR A 339 -28.65 13.26 1.44
C THR A 339 -29.80 13.98 2.16
N PRO A 340 -30.59 13.30 3.02
CA PRO A 340 -31.67 13.95 3.76
C PRO A 340 -31.20 15.07 4.71
N SER A 341 -29.92 15.09 5.08
CA SER A 341 -29.32 16.14 5.92
C SER A 341 -28.44 17.06 5.10
N GLU A 342 -28.72 18.35 5.11
CA GLU A 342 -27.90 19.37 4.42
C GLU A 342 -26.42 19.35 4.87
N ALA A 343 -26.16 19.07 6.15
CA ALA A 343 -24.80 18.93 6.66
C ALA A 343 -24.06 17.76 6.00
N LEU A 344 -24.74 16.62 5.87
CA LEU A 344 -24.20 15.41 5.25
C LEU A 344 -24.05 15.58 3.73
N THR A 345 -24.99 16.25 3.06
CA THR A 345 -24.88 16.62 1.64
C THR A 345 -23.63 17.47 1.40
N ARG A 346 -23.35 18.44 2.28
CA ARG A 346 -22.11 19.21 2.22
C ARG A 346 -20.88 18.35 2.47
N GLY A 347 -20.94 17.39 3.39
CA GLY A 347 -19.87 16.40 3.60
C GLY A 347 -19.56 15.57 2.36
N VAL A 348 -20.58 15.08 1.65
CA VAL A 348 -20.42 14.38 0.36
C VAL A 348 -19.78 15.30 -0.69
N ARG A 349 -20.20 16.57 -0.77
CA ARG A 349 -19.56 17.56 -1.66
C ARG A 349 -18.11 17.83 -1.28
N THR A 350 -17.77 17.89 0.00
CA THR A 350 -16.38 18.02 0.48
C THR A 350 -15.53 16.81 0.06
N LEU A 351 -16.08 15.60 0.10
CA LEU A 351 -15.42 14.41 -0.42
C LEU A 351 -15.16 14.49 -1.93
N ALA A 352 -16.13 14.98 -2.71
CA ALA A 352 -15.92 15.22 -4.14
C ALA A 352 -14.82 16.27 -4.37
N TRP A 353 -14.85 17.41 -3.68
CA TRP A 353 -13.79 18.43 -3.77
C TRP A 353 -12.42 17.91 -3.37
N THR A 354 -12.36 17.02 -2.37
CA THR A 354 -11.12 16.36 -1.95
C THR A 354 -10.48 15.58 -3.10
N VAL A 355 -11.29 14.85 -3.89
CA VAL A 355 -10.82 14.16 -5.09
C VAL A 355 -10.28 15.16 -6.11
N HIS A 356 -11.03 16.22 -6.41
CA HIS A 356 -10.61 17.25 -7.38
C HIS A 356 -9.29 17.92 -6.97
N VAL A 357 -9.19 18.42 -5.74
CA VAL A 357 -7.98 19.08 -5.22
C VAL A 357 -6.78 18.14 -5.28
N THR A 358 -6.94 16.90 -4.79
CA THR A 358 -5.83 15.94 -4.78
C THR A 358 -5.35 15.59 -6.18
N ILE A 359 -6.28 15.32 -7.12
CA ILE A 359 -5.95 15.02 -8.51
C ILE A 359 -5.28 16.22 -9.19
N LEU A 360 -5.82 17.43 -9.04
CA LEU A 360 -5.26 18.64 -9.65
C LEU A 360 -3.86 18.94 -9.11
N THR A 361 -3.65 18.89 -7.80
CA THR A 361 -2.35 19.18 -7.20
C THR A 361 -1.31 18.13 -7.57
N LEU A 362 -1.62 16.83 -7.47
CA LEU A 362 -0.65 15.78 -7.79
C LEU A 362 -0.36 15.70 -9.30
N SER A 363 -1.27 16.15 -10.17
CA SER A 363 -1.04 16.25 -11.61
C SER A 363 0.11 17.20 -11.99
N LEU A 364 0.45 18.15 -11.12
CA LEU A 364 1.57 19.09 -11.31
C LEU A 364 2.95 18.44 -11.09
N VAL A 365 3.02 17.31 -10.39
CA VAL A 365 4.29 16.62 -10.10
C VAL A 365 4.74 15.81 -11.31
N SER A 366 6.05 15.82 -11.63
CA SER A 366 6.58 15.12 -12.80
C SER A 366 6.48 13.60 -12.72
N HIS A 367 6.83 13.02 -11.56
CA HIS A 367 6.72 11.60 -11.30
C HIS A 367 5.34 11.27 -10.72
N LYS A 368 4.70 10.21 -11.23
CA LYS A 368 3.33 9.84 -10.88
C LYS A 368 3.20 8.34 -10.81
N GLU A 369 2.42 7.89 -9.85
CA GLU A 369 2.03 6.49 -9.70
C GLU A 369 0.58 6.41 -9.24
N VAL A 370 -0.19 5.45 -9.78
CA VAL A 370 -1.59 5.25 -9.37
C VAL A 370 -1.75 5.07 -7.85
N ARG A 371 -0.76 4.50 -7.16
CA ARG A 371 -0.79 4.31 -5.70
C ARG A 371 -0.79 5.62 -4.91
N PHE A 372 -0.28 6.72 -5.47
CA PHE A 372 -0.26 8.01 -4.78
C PHE A 372 -1.68 8.59 -4.59
N ILE A 373 -2.62 8.18 -5.44
CA ILE A 373 -4.04 8.56 -5.32
C ILE A 373 -4.90 7.42 -4.73
N TYR A 374 -4.28 6.31 -4.31
CA TYR A 374 -5.00 5.18 -3.71
C TYR A 374 -5.83 5.54 -2.46
N PRO A 375 -5.40 6.48 -1.58
CA PRO A 375 -6.23 6.92 -0.46
C PRO A 375 -7.59 7.52 -0.86
N LEU A 376 -7.77 7.92 -2.12
CA LEU A 376 -9.05 8.39 -2.64
C LEU A 376 -10.02 7.24 -2.96
N LEU A 377 -9.56 6.01 -3.15
CA LEU A 377 -10.40 4.90 -3.63
C LEU A 377 -11.63 4.64 -2.74
N PRO A 378 -11.53 4.56 -1.40
CA PRO A 378 -12.70 4.49 -0.53
C PRO A 378 -13.70 5.62 -0.76
N THR A 379 -13.22 6.84 -0.91
CA THR A 379 -14.04 8.02 -1.19
C THR A 379 -14.74 7.91 -2.55
N LEU A 380 -14.04 7.45 -3.58
CA LEU A 380 -14.62 7.21 -4.91
C LEU A 380 -15.74 6.16 -4.84
N HIS A 381 -15.55 5.07 -4.09
CA HIS A 381 -16.60 4.06 -3.88
C HIS A 381 -17.83 4.66 -3.18
N ILE A 382 -17.64 5.47 -2.13
CA ILE A 382 -18.73 6.12 -1.40
C ILE A 382 -19.51 7.06 -2.32
N LEU A 383 -18.81 7.93 -3.06
CA LEU A 383 -19.42 8.88 -3.99
C LEU A 383 -20.22 8.17 -5.08
N ALA A 384 -19.67 7.11 -5.68
CA ALA A 384 -20.27 6.38 -6.78
C ALA A 384 -21.45 5.47 -6.36
N ALA A 385 -21.53 5.10 -5.09
CA ALA A 385 -22.47 4.08 -4.63
C ALA A 385 -23.96 4.43 -4.84
N PRO A 386 -24.44 5.67 -4.59
CA PRO A 386 -25.82 6.03 -4.90
C PRO A 386 -26.18 5.87 -6.37
N SER A 387 -25.33 6.35 -7.28
CA SER A 387 -25.56 6.24 -8.73
C SER A 387 -25.52 4.78 -9.19
N ALA A 388 -24.57 3.99 -8.68
CA ALA A 388 -24.51 2.55 -8.96
C ALA A 388 -25.75 1.81 -8.43
N ALA A 389 -26.17 2.10 -7.20
CA ALA A 389 -27.35 1.49 -6.60
C ALA A 389 -28.63 1.84 -7.38
N ALA A 390 -28.82 3.10 -7.76
CA ALA A 390 -29.98 3.54 -8.54
C ALA A 390 -30.01 2.88 -9.94
N PHE A 391 -28.84 2.68 -10.55
CA PHE A 391 -28.75 2.05 -11.87
C PHE A 391 -28.93 0.53 -11.82
N LEU A 392 -28.42 -0.14 -10.78
CA LEU A 392 -28.39 -1.60 -10.67
C LEU A 392 -29.55 -2.19 -9.85
N THR A 393 -30.41 -1.36 -9.26
CA THR A 393 -31.56 -1.83 -8.47
C THR A 393 -32.84 -1.12 -8.83
N THR A 394 -33.98 -1.80 -8.63
CA THR A 394 -35.28 -1.15 -8.51
C THR A 394 -35.61 -0.93 -7.03
N PRO A 395 -36.23 0.22 -6.68
CA PRO A 395 -36.62 0.51 -5.31
C PRO A 395 -37.46 -0.61 -4.68
N ALA A 396 -37.30 -0.80 -3.38
CA ALA A 396 -38.13 -1.75 -2.63
C ALA A 396 -39.61 -1.33 -2.72
N PRO A 397 -40.55 -2.30 -2.84
CA PRO A 397 -41.97 -2.01 -2.75
C PRO A 397 -42.34 -1.47 -1.35
N ALA A 398 -43.54 -0.91 -1.21
CA ALA A 398 -44.02 -0.42 0.09
C ALA A 398 -44.02 -1.52 1.16
N PRO A 399 -43.65 -1.21 2.42
CA PRO A 399 -43.71 -2.17 3.52
C PRO A 399 -45.12 -2.73 3.70
N THR A 400 -45.22 -4.02 3.99
CA THR A 400 -46.49 -4.68 4.31
C THR A 400 -46.35 -5.42 5.64
N PRO A 401 -47.44 -5.75 6.36
CA PRO A 401 -47.36 -6.51 7.61
C PRO A 401 -46.64 -7.86 7.46
N LYS A 402 -46.74 -8.49 6.27
CA LYS A 402 -46.06 -9.75 5.92
C LYS A 402 -44.59 -9.56 5.55
N SER A 403 -44.20 -8.36 5.12
CA SER A 403 -42.83 -8.00 4.73
C SER A 403 -42.53 -6.58 5.22
N PRO A 404 -42.21 -6.40 6.52
CA PRO A 404 -42.00 -5.09 7.12
C PRO A 404 -40.72 -4.41 6.63
N ILE A 405 -39.79 -5.18 6.04
CA ILE A 405 -38.52 -4.69 5.50
C ILE A 405 -38.32 -5.24 4.07
N PRO A 406 -39.07 -4.71 3.08
CA PRO A 406 -38.94 -5.14 1.70
C PRO A 406 -37.55 -4.77 1.16
N LYS A 407 -37.00 -5.63 0.31
CA LYS A 407 -35.65 -5.46 -0.27
C LYS A 407 -35.74 -4.94 -1.71
N PRO A 408 -34.78 -4.11 -2.15
CA PRO A 408 -34.66 -3.73 -3.55
C PRO A 408 -34.39 -4.97 -4.43
N ARG A 409 -34.81 -4.92 -5.69
CA ARG A 409 -34.56 -6.01 -6.66
C ARG A 409 -33.45 -5.61 -7.62
N LEU A 410 -32.59 -6.57 -8.01
CA LEU A 410 -31.51 -6.31 -8.96
C LEU A 410 -32.07 -6.09 -10.39
N ARG A 411 -31.63 -5.00 -11.02
CA ARG A 411 -31.84 -4.64 -12.42
C ARG A 411 -30.51 -4.78 -13.18
N HIS A 412 -30.56 -4.84 -14.51
CA HIS A 412 -29.38 -4.92 -15.38
C HIS A 412 -28.42 -6.07 -15.04
N LYS A 413 -28.99 -7.22 -14.62
CA LYS A 413 -28.23 -8.38 -14.13
C LYS A 413 -27.12 -8.82 -15.08
N ARG A 414 -27.38 -8.85 -16.39
CA ARG A 414 -26.37 -9.23 -17.40
C ARG A 414 -25.15 -8.32 -17.36
N LEU A 415 -25.36 -7.01 -17.31
CA LEU A 415 -24.28 -6.03 -17.24
C LEU A 415 -23.51 -6.15 -15.92
N LEU A 416 -24.21 -6.31 -14.80
CA LEU A 416 -23.58 -6.57 -13.49
C LEU A 416 -22.73 -7.85 -13.51
N THR A 417 -23.25 -8.93 -14.09
CA THR A 417 -22.51 -10.20 -14.23
C THR A 417 -21.27 -10.02 -15.09
N CYS A 418 -21.36 -9.33 -16.24
CA CYS A 418 -20.19 -9.06 -17.09
C CYS A 418 -19.15 -8.20 -16.37
N ALA A 419 -19.58 -7.15 -15.65
CA ALA A 419 -18.68 -6.30 -14.88
C ALA A 419 -17.97 -7.07 -13.76
N LEU A 420 -18.71 -7.90 -13.01
CA LEU A 420 -18.14 -8.77 -11.98
C LEU A 420 -17.21 -9.83 -12.55
N ALA A 421 -17.54 -10.42 -13.70
CA ALA A 421 -16.67 -11.39 -14.38
C ALA A 421 -15.36 -10.72 -14.82
N LEU A 422 -15.41 -9.51 -15.36
CA LEU A 422 -14.21 -8.74 -15.70
C LEU A 422 -13.39 -8.42 -14.45
N HIS A 423 -14.02 -7.99 -13.35
CA HIS A 423 -13.33 -7.71 -12.10
C HIS A 423 -12.68 -8.96 -11.51
N ALA A 424 -13.37 -10.10 -11.55
CA ALA A 424 -12.84 -11.39 -11.10
C ALA A 424 -11.66 -11.84 -11.97
N LEU A 425 -11.75 -11.70 -13.29
CA LEU A 425 -10.67 -12.05 -14.22
C LEU A 425 -9.42 -11.20 -13.99
N LEU A 426 -9.58 -9.87 -13.86
CA LEU A 426 -8.47 -8.96 -13.58
C LEU A 426 -7.84 -9.26 -12.22
N SER A 427 -8.68 -9.45 -11.19
CA SER A 427 -8.21 -9.80 -9.84
C SER A 427 -7.44 -11.12 -9.87
N PHE A 428 -7.97 -12.14 -10.54
CA PHE A 428 -7.33 -13.45 -10.71
C PHE A 428 -5.98 -13.35 -11.42
N PHE A 429 -5.96 -12.65 -12.57
CA PHE A 429 -4.74 -12.44 -13.36
C PHE A 429 -3.64 -11.77 -12.53
N LEU A 430 -3.95 -10.66 -11.87
CA LEU A 430 -2.99 -9.93 -11.06
C LEU A 430 -2.57 -10.74 -9.83
N THR A 431 -3.46 -11.49 -9.21
CA THR A 431 -3.21 -12.26 -7.99
C THR A 431 -2.32 -13.49 -8.22
N LEU A 432 -2.42 -14.15 -9.39
CA LEU A 432 -1.81 -15.46 -9.63
C LEU A 432 -0.90 -15.56 -10.85
N LEU A 433 -1.15 -14.78 -11.91
CA LEU A 433 -0.53 -15.03 -13.22
C LEU A 433 0.55 -14.03 -13.61
N HIS A 434 0.46 -12.80 -13.13
CA HIS A 434 1.39 -11.73 -13.50
C HIS A 434 2.56 -11.63 -12.50
N GLN A 435 3.78 -11.92 -12.93
CA GLN A 435 4.99 -11.87 -12.09
C GLN A 435 5.01 -12.78 -10.82
N PRO A 436 4.67 -14.09 -10.89
CA PRO A 436 4.79 -14.97 -9.72
C PRO A 436 6.22 -15.54 -9.50
N ALA A 437 7.06 -15.58 -10.53
CA ALA A 437 8.42 -16.12 -10.43
C ALA A 437 9.32 -15.42 -9.39
N PRO A 438 9.32 -14.07 -9.25
CA PRO A 438 10.07 -13.36 -8.22
C PRO A 438 9.86 -13.81 -6.78
N LEU A 439 8.67 -14.32 -6.44
CA LEU A 439 8.39 -14.82 -5.08
C LEU A 439 8.74 -16.31 -4.95
N THR A 440 8.49 -17.09 -6.00
CA THR A 440 8.71 -18.54 -5.97
C THR A 440 10.19 -18.91 -6.05
N VAL A 441 11.04 -18.11 -6.69
CA VAL A 441 12.51 -18.30 -6.70
C VAL A 441 13.11 -18.22 -5.29
N LEU A 442 12.61 -17.33 -4.44
CA LEU A 442 13.09 -17.21 -3.06
C LEU A 442 12.68 -18.42 -2.21
N SER A 443 11.53 -19.02 -2.52
CA SER A 443 11.13 -20.29 -1.91
C SER A 443 12.04 -21.44 -2.35
N PHE A 444 12.42 -21.50 -3.63
CA PHE A 444 13.43 -22.44 -4.12
C PHE A 444 14.76 -22.26 -3.39
N LEU A 445 15.31 -21.04 -3.35
CA LEU A 445 16.61 -20.77 -2.72
C LEU A 445 16.60 -21.09 -1.22
N ARG A 446 15.54 -20.69 -0.50
CA ARG A 446 15.39 -20.99 0.94
C ARG A 446 15.38 -22.50 1.21
N ASN A 447 14.60 -23.25 0.42
CA ASN A 447 14.47 -24.69 0.59
C ASN A 447 15.76 -25.42 0.18
N SER A 448 16.44 -24.97 -0.88
CA SER A 448 17.73 -25.52 -1.29
C SER A 448 18.80 -25.24 -0.23
N TYR A 449 18.84 -24.03 0.34
CA TYR A 449 19.77 -23.70 1.42
C TYR A 449 19.55 -24.57 2.65
N SER A 450 18.29 -24.73 3.10
CA SER A 450 17.95 -25.59 4.24
C SER A 450 18.36 -27.05 4.05
N ARG A 451 18.34 -27.56 2.81
CA ARG A 451 18.75 -28.94 2.50
C ARG A 451 20.26 -29.09 2.44
N LEU A 452 20.98 -28.11 1.89
CA LEU A 452 22.43 -28.17 1.70
C LEU A 452 23.21 -27.79 2.96
N HIS A 453 22.62 -26.96 3.84
CA HIS A 453 23.25 -26.48 5.06
C HIS A 453 22.34 -26.76 6.27
N PRO A 454 22.15 -28.03 6.66
CA PRO A 454 21.30 -28.39 7.81
C PRO A 454 21.79 -27.75 9.12
N ASP A 455 23.10 -27.56 9.24
CA ASP A 455 23.73 -26.91 10.40
C ASP A 455 23.61 -25.37 10.37
N GLY A 456 23.08 -24.79 9.29
CA GLY A 456 22.79 -23.36 9.20
C GLY A 456 24.02 -22.45 9.06
N HIS A 457 25.19 -23.03 8.78
CA HIS A 457 26.44 -22.30 8.58
C HIS A 457 26.95 -22.49 7.15
N SER A 458 27.31 -21.39 6.49
CA SER A 458 27.98 -21.41 5.20
C SER A 458 28.64 -20.06 4.92
N ASP A 459 29.87 -20.10 4.43
CA ASP A 459 30.59 -18.91 3.97
C ASP A 459 30.45 -18.71 2.45
N GLU A 460 29.77 -19.63 1.75
CA GLU A 460 29.62 -19.55 0.30
C GLU A 460 28.69 -18.41 -0.14
N LEU A 461 28.99 -17.78 -1.28
CA LEU A 461 28.02 -16.95 -1.99
C LEU A 461 26.94 -17.86 -2.60
N PHE A 462 25.83 -18.02 -1.89
CA PHE A 462 24.79 -18.96 -2.27
C PHE A 462 24.07 -18.58 -3.57
N ALA A 463 23.77 -17.29 -3.76
CA ALA A 463 23.04 -16.81 -4.93
C ALA A 463 23.48 -15.42 -5.40
N LEU A 464 23.63 -15.25 -6.72
CA LEU A 464 23.82 -13.96 -7.39
C LEU A 464 22.64 -13.66 -8.30
N PHE A 465 21.98 -12.53 -8.11
CA PHE A 465 20.86 -12.07 -8.92
C PHE A 465 21.35 -11.09 -9.99
N LEU A 466 21.44 -11.57 -11.22
CA LEU A 466 21.63 -10.80 -12.45
C LEU A 466 20.25 -10.46 -13.05
N THR A 467 19.45 -9.77 -12.25
CA THR A 467 18.12 -9.27 -12.61
C THR A 467 18.13 -7.74 -12.52
N PRO A 468 17.17 -7.01 -13.12
CA PRO A 468 17.01 -5.60 -12.80
C PRO A 468 16.88 -5.43 -11.29
N CYS A 469 17.34 -4.30 -10.77
CA CYS A 469 17.35 -4.07 -9.33
C CYS A 469 15.94 -4.24 -8.73
N HIS A 470 15.90 -4.72 -7.49
CA HIS A 470 14.66 -4.94 -6.74
C HIS A 470 13.60 -5.79 -7.48
N SER A 471 14.03 -6.71 -8.36
CA SER A 471 13.14 -7.66 -9.03
C SER A 471 12.56 -8.72 -8.10
N THR A 472 13.15 -8.95 -6.93
CA THR A 472 12.67 -9.90 -5.92
C THR A 472 12.70 -9.26 -4.53
N PRO A 473 11.89 -9.73 -3.57
CA PRO A 473 12.13 -9.46 -2.15
C PRO A 473 13.52 -9.94 -1.72
N TRP A 474 13.94 -9.60 -0.50
CA TRP A 474 15.25 -10.00 -0.01
C TRP A 474 15.16 -10.85 1.26
N ARG A 475 15.69 -10.37 2.38
CA ARG A 475 15.85 -11.17 3.60
C ARG A 475 14.53 -11.57 4.23
N SER A 476 13.51 -10.71 4.12
CA SER A 476 12.14 -11.00 4.57
C SER A 476 11.56 -12.27 3.96
N HIS A 477 12.13 -12.75 2.84
CA HIS A 477 11.70 -13.95 2.13
C HIS A 477 12.77 -15.06 2.05
N LEU A 478 14.06 -14.72 2.07
CA LEU A 478 15.18 -15.68 2.17
C LEU A 478 15.30 -16.28 3.58
N ILE A 479 14.98 -15.49 4.62
CA ILE A 479 14.85 -15.86 6.05
C ILE A 479 16.16 -16.26 6.73
N HIS A 480 16.98 -17.15 6.15
CA HIS A 480 18.19 -17.68 6.78
C HIS A 480 19.33 -16.64 6.78
N PRO A 481 19.78 -16.09 7.92
CA PRO A 481 20.80 -15.03 7.92
C PRO A 481 22.12 -15.44 7.25
N ALA A 482 22.52 -16.71 7.40
CA ALA A 482 23.74 -17.27 6.80
C ALA A 482 23.64 -17.55 5.29
N LEU A 483 22.44 -17.44 4.69
CA LEU A 483 22.31 -17.48 3.23
C LEU A 483 22.81 -16.15 2.67
N ARG A 484 24.06 -16.15 2.20
CA ARG A 484 24.69 -15.02 1.49
C ARG A 484 24.17 -14.94 0.06
N ALA A 485 23.70 -13.76 -0.34
CA ALA A 485 23.31 -13.48 -1.70
C ALA A 485 23.75 -12.07 -2.10
N ARG A 486 23.91 -11.84 -3.41
CA ARG A 486 24.19 -10.52 -4.01
C ARG A 486 23.20 -10.24 -5.12
N ALA A 487 22.82 -8.99 -5.33
CA ALA A 487 21.99 -8.55 -6.45
C ALA A 487 22.56 -7.27 -7.05
N LEU A 488 22.26 -7.01 -8.33
CA LEU A 488 22.57 -5.73 -8.96
C LEU A 488 21.82 -4.59 -8.26
N THR A 489 22.55 -3.51 -7.98
CA THR A 489 22.03 -2.30 -7.34
C THR A 489 21.55 -1.27 -8.37
N CYS A 490 20.68 -0.37 -7.94
CA CYS A 490 20.30 0.83 -8.70
C CYS A 490 20.32 2.05 -7.80
N GLU A 491 21.46 2.28 -7.14
CA GLU A 491 21.63 3.47 -6.32
C GLU A 491 21.61 4.70 -7.22
N PRO A 492 20.84 5.75 -6.88
CA PRO A 492 20.86 6.98 -7.65
C PRO A 492 22.20 7.71 -7.46
N PRO A 493 22.58 8.61 -8.38
CA PRO A 493 23.85 9.34 -8.29
C PRO A 493 23.76 10.46 -7.25
N LEU A 494 23.77 10.12 -5.96
CA LEU A 494 23.54 11.07 -4.87
C LEU A 494 24.60 12.17 -4.76
N HIS A 495 25.81 11.92 -5.28
CA HIS A 495 26.97 12.81 -5.13
C HIS A 495 27.13 13.83 -6.26
N THR A 496 26.30 13.77 -7.31
CA THR A 496 26.44 14.64 -8.48
C THR A 496 25.45 15.81 -8.42
N SER A 497 25.80 16.99 -8.91
CA SER A 497 24.85 18.11 -8.90
C SER A 497 23.75 17.94 -9.97
N PRO A 498 22.51 18.42 -9.74
CA PRO A 498 21.46 18.41 -10.76
C PRO A 498 21.89 19.11 -12.05
N ASN A 499 21.37 18.67 -13.20
CA ASN A 499 21.63 19.24 -14.53
C ASN A 499 23.12 19.25 -14.98
N THR A 500 23.97 18.42 -14.37
CA THR A 500 25.35 18.23 -14.82
C THR A 500 25.44 17.15 -15.90
N PRO A 501 26.45 17.19 -16.79
CA PRO A 501 26.71 16.11 -17.74
C PRO A 501 26.86 14.75 -17.05
N GLU A 502 27.57 14.71 -15.92
CA GLU A 502 27.76 13.51 -15.10
C GLU A 502 26.43 12.91 -14.61
N ARG A 503 25.49 13.75 -14.18
CA ARG A 503 24.15 13.30 -13.77
C ARG A 503 23.33 12.75 -14.93
N LEU A 504 23.48 13.32 -16.13
CA LEU A 504 22.74 12.92 -17.33
C LEU A 504 23.26 11.63 -17.97
N THR A 505 24.58 11.39 -17.88
CA THR A 505 25.23 10.20 -18.42
C THR A 505 25.33 9.06 -17.40
N TYR A 506 24.89 9.28 -16.16
CA TYR A 506 24.92 8.28 -15.11
C TYR A 506 24.21 6.98 -15.52
N ARG A 507 24.84 5.86 -15.18
CA ARG A 507 24.30 4.50 -15.32
C ARG A 507 24.53 3.77 -14.02
N ASP A 508 23.47 3.23 -13.44
CA ASP A 508 23.59 2.40 -12.25
C ASP A 508 24.15 1.01 -12.54
N GLU A 509 24.44 0.21 -11.50
CA GLU A 509 25.07 -1.12 -11.67
C GLU A 509 24.20 -2.06 -12.53
N ALA A 510 22.88 -2.03 -12.37
CA ALA A 510 21.97 -2.83 -13.18
C ALA A 510 21.97 -2.35 -14.64
N ASP A 511 21.89 -1.04 -14.88
CA ASP A 511 21.93 -0.50 -16.24
C ASP A 511 23.25 -0.82 -16.95
N ARG A 512 24.41 -0.68 -16.27
CA ARG A 512 25.71 -1.06 -16.85
C ARG A 512 25.78 -2.53 -17.25
N PHE A 513 25.23 -3.43 -16.42
CA PHE A 513 25.12 -4.84 -16.77
C PHE A 513 24.22 -5.09 -17.99
N TYR A 514 23.08 -4.40 -18.10
CA TYR A 514 22.17 -4.60 -19.23
C TYR A 514 22.62 -3.89 -20.52
N ASP A 515 23.43 -2.83 -20.41
CA ASP A 515 24.02 -2.11 -21.55
C ASP A 515 25.16 -2.95 -22.20
N ASP A 516 26.06 -3.54 -21.40
CA ASP A 516 27.11 -4.46 -21.89
C ASP A 516 27.42 -5.55 -20.83
N PRO A 517 26.71 -6.70 -20.87
CA PRO A 517 26.85 -7.72 -19.84
C PRO A 517 28.23 -8.38 -19.83
N VAL A 518 28.87 -8.55 -21.00
CA VAL A 518 30.18 -9.21 -21.10
C VAL A 518 31.26 -8.31 -20.51
N LEU A 519 31.24 -7.02 -20.86
CA LEU A 519 32.16 -6.04 -20.29
C LEU A 519 31.99 -5.98 -18.78
N PHE A 520 30.75 -5.82 -18.29
CA PHE A 520 30.44 -5.76 -16.86
C PHE A 520 30.93 -7.00 -16.10
N MET A 521 30.65 -8.21 -16.63
CA MET A 521 31.11 -9.45 -16.01
C MET A 521 32.64 -9.55 -15.96
N THR A 522 33.32 -9.04 -17.00
CA THR A 522 34.78 -9.11 -17.14
C THR A 522 35.53 -8.07 -16.30
N THR A 523 34.94 -6.90 -16.05
CA THR A 523 35.64 -5.76 -15.41
C THR A 523 35.16 -5.47 -14.00
N GLU A 524 33.87 -5.64 -13.73
CA GLU A 524 33.26 -5.26 -12.44
C GLU A 524 32.91 -6.48 -11.59
N LEU A 525 32.37 -7.55 -12.18
CA LEU A 525 31.87 -8.70 -11.42
C LEU A 525 32.97 -9.73 -11.10
N TRP A 526 33.71 -10.15 -12.13
CA TRP A 526 34.77 -11.15 -12.05
C TRP A 526 36.01 -10.70 -12.82
N PRO A 527 36.70 -9.64 -12.34
CA PRO A 527 37.90 -9.13 -12.98
C PRO A 527 38.97 -10.20 -13.10
N ALA A 528 39.57 -10.32 -14.28
CA ALA A 528 40.73 -11.18 -14.49
C ALA A 528 41.85 -10.79 -13.52
N THR A 529 42.58 -11.78 -13.01
CA THR A 529 43.63 -11.64 -11.97
C THR A 529 44.67 -10.56 -12.24
N ASN A 530 44.92 -10.21 -13.51
CA ASN A 530 45.85 -9.13 -13.88
C ASN A 530 45.33 -7.73 -13.53
N ALA A 531 44.01 -7.51 -13.46
CA ALA A 531 43.40 -6.24 -13.04
C ALA A 531 43.26 -6.15 -11.50
N ALA A 532 42.99 -7.27 -10.83
CA ALA A 532 42.95 -7.35 -9.36
C ALA A 532 44.33 -7.11 -8.72
N ALA A 533 45.39 -7.60 -9.37
CA ALA A 533 46.78 -7.35 -8.96
C ALA A 533 47.20 -5.87 -9.08
N ALA A 534 46.67 -5.13 -10.06
CA ALA A 534 46.91 -3.69 -10.22
C ALA A 534 46.20 -2.82 -9.16
N ALA A 535 45.15 -3.36 -8.52
CA ALA A 535 44.35 -2.69 -7.49
C ALA A 535 44.73 -3.10 -6.04
N GLY A 536 45.77 -3.92 -5.85
CA GLY A 536 46.25 -4.32 -4.52
C GLY A 536 45.31 -5.24 -3.72
N ALA A 537 44.32 -5.85 -4.37
CA ALA A 537 43.35 -6.75 -3.72
C ALA A 537 43.60 -8.21 -4.14
N GLU A 538 43.98 -9.08 -3.19
CA GLU A 538 44.00 -10.55 -3.36
C GLU A 538 42.59 -11.15 -3.41
N THR A 539 41.66 -10.56 -4.16
CA THR A 539 40.31 -11.12 -4.29
C THR A 539 40.28 -12.12 -5.44
N LYS A 540 40.37 -13.41 -5.12
CA LYS A 540 39.81 -14.46 -5.99
C LYS A 540 38.36 -14.07 -6.29
N ALA A 541 37.98 -14.03 -7.56
CA ALA A 541 36.60 -13.80 -7.98
C ALA A 541 35.67 -14.81 -7.29
N GLU A 542 34.78 -14.35 -6.41
CA GLU A 542 33.84 -15.21 -5.69
C GLU A 542 32.70 -15.60 -6.65
N ILE A 543 32.77 -16.82 -7.19
CA ILE A 543 31.72 -17.38 -8.05
C ILE A 543 30.58 -17.91 -7.17
N PRO A 544 29.31 -17.53 -7.40
CA PRO A 544 28.18 -18.01 -6.62
C PRO A 544 27.86 -19.50 -6.89
N ARG A 545 27.16 -20.17 -5.98
CA ARG A 545 26.55 -21.48 -6.29
C ARG A 545 25.47 -21.35 -7.34
N TYR A 546 24.56 -20.40 -7.14
CA TYR A 546 23.46 -20.15 -8.05
C TYR A 546 23.54 -18.77 -8.69
N ILE A 547 23.33 -18.71 -10.00
CA ILE A 547 23.07 -17.46 -10.73
C ILE A 547 21.57 -17.40 -11.02
N VAL A 548 20.93 -16.29 -10.70
CA VAL A 548 19.51 -16.05 -10.89
C VAL A 548 19.31 -14.91 -11.87
N GLY A 549 18.50 -15.12 -12.91
CA GLY A 549 18.28 -14.12 -13.95
C GLY A 549 17.09 -14.44 -14.83
N PHE A 550 16.60 -13.45 -15.57
CA PHE A 550 15.56 -13.68 -16.58
C PHE A 550 16.16 -14.38 -17.80
N GLU A 551 15.40 -15.26 -18.46
CA GLU A 551 15.91 -16.15 -19.51
C GLU A 551 16.60 -15.42 -20.66
N GLY A 552 16.28 -14.14 -20.89
CA GLY A 552 16.92 -13.30 -21.89
C GLY A 552 18.44 -13.12 -21.72
N ILE A 553 18.99 -13.26 -20.50
CA ILE A 553 20.44 -13.14 -20.27
C ILE A 553 21.21 -14.45 -20.53
N GLU A 554 20.52 -15.57 -20.70
CA GLU A 554 21.16 -16.90 -20.78
C GLU A 554 22.19 -17.01 -21.90
N PRO A 555 21.93 -16.57 -23.15
CA PRO A 555 22.90 -16.71 -24.23
C PRO A 555 24.23 -16.03 -23.90
N VAL A 556 24.16 -14.84 -23.29
CA VAL A 556 25.34 -14.05 -22.92
C VAL A 556 26.06 -14.68 -21.73
N LEU A 557 25.32 -15.22 -20.75
CA LEU A 557 25.89 -15.93 -19.61
C LEU A 557 26.68 -17.18 -20.05
N LEU A 558 26.11 -17.97 -20.96
CA LEU A 558 26.77 -19.15 -21.53
C LEU A 558 27.98 -18.77 -22.38
N ASP A 559 27.87 -17.72 -23.20
CA ASP A 559 28.97 -17.23 -24.03
C ASP A 559 30.15 -16.77 -23.17
N PHE A 560 29.89 -16.02 -22.09
CA PHE A 560 30.93 -15.56 -21.17
C PHE A 560 31.70 -16.72 -20.52
N PHE A 561 31.01 -17.73 -19.99
CA PHE A 561 31.69 -18.86 -19.33
C PHE A 561 32.34 -19.86 -20.30
N THR A 562 32.08 -19.76 -21.60
CA THR A 562 32.75 -20.61 -22.62
C THR A 562 33.96 -19.94 -23.26
N LYS A 563 34.10 -18.62 -23.16
CA LYS A 563 35.20 -17.83 -23.75
C LYS A 563 36.11 -17.21 -22.70
N ASP A 564 37.30 -16.80 -23.09
CA ASP A 564 38.20 -16.09 -22.19
C ASP A 564 37.71 -14.66 -21.90
N PRO A 565 37.83 -14.16 -20.65
CA PRO A 565 38.47 -14.82 -19.50
C PRO A 565 37.55 -15.77 -18.70
N GLY A 566 36.24 -15.80 -18.99
CA GLY A 566 35.25 -16.56 -18.20
C GLY A 566 35.46 -18.07 -18.18
N SER A 567 36.05 -18.64 -19.23
CA SER A 567 36.40 -20.07 -19.34
C SER A 567 37.30 -20.56 -18.19
N SER A 568 38.16 -19.66 -17.67
CA SER A 568 39.12 -19.95 -16.61
C SER A 568 38.48 -20.25 -15.24
N PHE A 569 37.21 -19.87 -15.05
CA PHE A 569 36.50 -20.11 -13.79
C PHE A 569 36.00 -21.55 -13.62
N GLY A 570 36.04 -22.39 -14.67
CA GLY A 570 35.57 -23.78 -14.61
C GLY A 570 34.05 -23.93 -14.43
N VAL A 571 33.29 -22.85 -14.66
CA VAL A 571 31.83 -22.79 -14.47
C VAL A 571 31.12 -23.38 -15.68
N ARG A 572 30.10 -24.20 -15.43
CA ARG A 572 29.20 -24.73 -16.47
C ARG A 572 27.77 -24.50 -16.04
N PRO A 573 27.16 -23.34 -16.37
CA PRO A 573 25.83 -23.00 -15.90
C PRO A 573 24.79 -24.02 -16.40
N THR A 574 24.08 -24.65 -15.48
CA THR A 574 22.99 -25.60 -15.81
C THR A 574 21.68 -25.15 -15.18
N ARG A 575 20.59 -25.13 -15.96
CA ARG A 575 19.26 -24.76 -15.45
C ARG A 575 18.81 -25.80 -14.41
N VAL A 576 18.72 -25.40 -13.14
CA VAL A 576 18.20 -26.24 -12.05
C VAL A 576 16.79 -25.86 -11.61
N TRP A 577 16.35 -24.65 -11.97
CA TRP A 577 14.99 -24.19 -11.73
C TRP A 577 14.57 -23.16 -12.78
N GLN A 578 13.29 -23.14 -13.12
CA GLN A 578 12.69 -22.08 -13.91
C GLN A 578 11.26 -21.80 -13.42
N GLY A 579 10.88 -20.53 -13.39
CA GLY A 579 9.57 -20.05 -12.98
C GLY A 579 8.89 -19.21 -14.04
N TRP A 580 7.59 -19.41 -14.22
CA TRP A 580 6.76 -18.57 -15.09
C TRP A 580 6.62 -17.15 -14.52
N ASN A 581 6.90 -16.11 -15.31
CA ASN A 581 6.83 -14.72 -14.87
C ASN A 581 5.61 -13.94 -15.41
N GLY A 582 4.68 -14.61 -16.11
CA GLY A 582 3.55 -13.96 -16.76
C GLY A 582 3.71 -13.86 -18.28
N PHE A 583 2.64 -13.40 -18.92
CA PHE A 583 2.55 -13.33 -20.39
C PHE A 583 3.33 -12.16 -20.99
N PHE A 584 3.47 -11.08 -20.24
CA PHE A 584 4.19 -9.88 -20.64
C PHE A 584 4.75 -9.16 -19.41
N ASN A 585 5.73 -8.30 -19.66
CA ASN A 585 6.26 -7.37 -18.69
C ASN A 585 6.57 -6.03 -19.38
N GLU A 586 6.19 -4.95 -18.73
CA GLU A 586 6.50 -3.57 -19.11
C GLU A 586 8.02 -3.31 -19.18
N ASP A 587 8.83 -3.93 -18.31
CA ASP A 587 10.29 -3.93 -18.44
C ASP A 587 10.73 -5.11 -19.32
N SER A 588 11.33 -4.82 -20.47
CA SER A 588 11.81 -5.84 -21.42
C SER A 588 12.86 -6.77 -20.80
N ARG A 589 13.63 -6.28 -19.82
CA ARG A 589 14.66 -7.05 -19.10
C ARG A 589 14.07 -8.11 -18.16
N ARG A 590 12.77 -8.00 -17.83
CA ARG A 590 12.02 -8.93 -16.96
C ARG A 590 11.14 -9.91 -17.75
N ARG A 591 11.24 -9.92 -19.08
CA ARG A 591 10.44 -10.80 -19.94
C ARG A 591 10.92 -12.24 -19.85
N GLY A 592 9.98 -13.15 -20.12
CA GLY A 592 10.28 -14.58 -20.14
C GLY A 592 10.29 -15.21 -18.76
N LYS A 593 10.84 -16.43 -18.67
CA LYS A 593 10.99 -17.15 -17.40
C LYS A 593 12.09 -16.52 -16.54
N LEU A 594 11.91 -16.60 -15.22
CA LEU A 594 13.02 -16.42 -14.29
C LEU A 594 13.70 -17.78 -14.13
N VAL A 595 15.02 -17.83 -14.19
CA VAL A 595 15.80 -19.07 -14.23
C VAL A 595 16.86 -19.03 -13.15
N VAL A 596 17.14 -20.19 -12.57
CA VAL A 596 18.29 -20.41 -11.69
C VAL A 596 19.24 -21.38 -12.37
N TRP A 597 20.49 -20.95 -12.54
CA TRP A 597 21.59 -21.75 -13.03
C TRP A 597 22.52 -22.16 -11.89
N ASP A 598 22.81 -23.45 -11.78
CA ASP A 598 23.89 -23.97 -10.92
C ASP A 598 25.23 -23.82 -11.66
N THR A 599 26.24 -23.28 -10.98
CA THR A 599 27.57 -23.07 -11.55
C THR A 599 28.40 -24.34 -11.65
N GLY A 600 28.04 -25.39 -10.90
CA GLY A 600 28.73 -26.68 -10.88
C GLY A 600 30.04 -26.70 -10.09
N LEU A 601 30.41 -25.59 -9.44
CA LEU A 601 31.66 -25.48 -8.67
C LEU A 601 31.57 -26.07 -7.26
N TYR A 602 30.36 -26.21 -6.75
CA TYR A 602 30.14 -26.58 -5.36
C TYR A 602 29.64 -28.01 -5.27
N THR A 603 30.37 -28.87 -4.55
CA THR A 603 29.93 -30.24 -4.29
C THR A 603 28.69 -30.25 -3.41
N THR A 604 27.72 -31.10 -3.75
CA THR A 604 26.66 -31.48 -2.81
C THR A 604 27.30 -32.40 -1.78
N SER A 605 27.39 -32.00 -0.51
CA SER A 605 27.66 -32.95 0.56
C SER A 605 26.56 -34.01 0.52
N SER A 606 26.93 -35.22 0.09
CA SER A 606 26.04 -36.37 -0.10
C SER A 606 25.40 -36.83 1.20
#